data_AF-A0A3C1RAF4-F1
#
_entry.id   AF-A0A3C1RAF4-F1
#
_cell.length_a   1.000
_cell.length_b   1.000
_cell.length_c   1.000
_cell.angle_alpha   90.00
_cell.angle_beta   90.00
_cell.angle_gamma   90.00
#
_symmetry.space_group_name_H-M   'P 1'
#
loop_
_entity.id
_entity.type
_entity.pdbx_description
1 polymer ?
#
loop_
_entity_poly.entity_id
_entity_poly.type
_entity_poly.pdbx_seq_one_letter_code
_entity_poly.pdbx_strand_id
1 'polypeptide(L)'
;MRIKNFRKLKWRNILLYFFLIAMVLIVLKKRLFLNYDPDTHFIDLQVYIDAAERLFLNKGLYNHEEGYLPYTYPPIASFFFIPFIFIESEWAAVLMTMFSLILMVRVVYLLLSIIGFKDLRLIFLLSFLMLLLEPVT
;
A
#
# COMPACT_ATOMS: atom_id res chain seq x y z
N MET A 1 -18.21 -6.63 41.32
CA MET A 1 -17.15 -6.34 40.33
C MET A 1 -17.43 -7.17 39.07
N ARG A 2 -17.90 -6.54 37.99
CA ARG A 2 -18.49 -7.22 36.81
C ARG A 2 -17.39 -7.49 35.79
N ILE A 3 -16.88 -8.72 35.73
CA ILE A 3 -15.88 -9.14 34.73
C ILE A 3 -16.53 -9.04 33.35
N LYS A 4 -16.03 -8.14 32.52
CA LYS A 4 -16.52 -7.91 31.15
C LYS A 4 -16.26 -9.18 30.32
N ASN A 5 -17.34 -9.76 29.80
CA ASN A 5 -17.34 -10.80 28.78
C ASN A 5 -16.36 -10.46 27.65
N PHE A 6 -15.23 -11.15 27.57
CA PHE A 6 -14.42 -11.22 26.36
C PHE A 6 -15.28 -11.91 25.29
N ARG A 7 -15.88 -11.09 24.43
CA ARG A 7 -16.81 -11.47 23.37
C ARG A 7 -16.18 -12.56 22.51
N LYS A 8 -16.91 -13.67 22.35
CA LYS A 8 -16.72 -14.74 21.36
C LYS A 8 -16.17 -14.14 20.05
N LEU A 9 -14.86 -14.29 19.82
CA LEU A 9 -14.27 -14.08 18.53
C LEU A 9 -14.89 -15.14 17.63
N LYS A 10 -15.89 -14.76 16.83
CA LYS A 10 -16.53 -15.70 15.90
C LYS A 10 -15.41 -16.23 15.01
N TRP A 11 -15.29 -17.55 14.84
CA TRP A 11 -14.30 -18.21 13.97
C TRP A 11 -14.16 -17.54 12.57
N ARG A 12 -15.23 -16.90 12.11
CA ARG A 12 -15.31 -16.04 10.93
C ARG A 12 -14.28 -14.88 10.91
N ASN A 13 -13.94 -14.29 12.05
CA ASN A 13 -12.95 -13.21 12.15
C ASN A 13 -11.52 -13.77 12.12
N ILE A 14 -11.31 -14.97 12.66
CA ILE A 14 -10.01 -15.65 12.65
C ILE A 14 -9.57 -15.90 11.20
N LEU A 15 -10.47 -16.37 10.34
CA LEU A 15 -10.19 -16.56 8.90
C LEU A 15 -9.82 -15.26 8.19
N LEU A 16 -10.43 -14.14 8.55
CA LEU A 16 -10.09 -12.82 7.99
C LEU A 16 -8.69 -12.37 8.41
N TYR A 17 -8.32 -12.58 9.67
CA TYR A 17 -6.96 -12.28 10.14
C TYR A 17 -5.92 -13.16 9.46
N PHE A 18 -6.16 -14.46 9.33
CA PHE A 18 -5.28 -15.36 8.58
C PHE A 18 -5.14 -14.97 7.12
N PHE A 19 -6.22 -14.49 6.50
CA PHE A 19 -6.20 -14.02 5.11
C PHE A 19 -5.40 -12.72 4.96
N LEU A 20 -5.58 -11.77 5.87
CA LEU A 20 -4.80 -10.53 5.88
C LEU A 20 -3.32 -10.81 6.12
N ILE A 21 -3.02 -11.73 7.05
CA ILE A 21 -1.67 -12.22 7.31
C ILE A 21 -1.10 -12.91 6.06
N ALA A 22 -1.87 -13.75 5.37
CA ALA A 22 -1.43 -14.41 4.14
C ALA A 22 -1.13 -13.39 3.02
N MET A 23 -1.95 -12.34 2.86
CA MET A 23 -1.66 -11.24 1.94
C MET A 23 -0.35 -10.54 2.29
N VAL A 24 -0.17 -10.16 3.56
CA VAL A 24 1.06 -9.54 4.05
C VAL A 24 2.25 -10.46 3.83
N LEU A 25 2.12 -11.75 4.12
CA LEU A 25 3.17 -12.74 3.92
C LEU A 25 3.49 -12.98 2.44
N ILE A 26 2.50 -12.90 1.53
CA ILE A 26 2.74 -12.98 0.08
C ILE A 26 3.51 -11.76 -0.41
N VAL A 27 3.15 -10.57 0.06
CA VAL A 27 3.90 -9.33 -0.23
C VAL A 27 5.33 -9.42 0.29
N LEU A 28 5.50 -9.82 1.57
CA LEU A 28 6.81 -9.99 2.18
C LEU A 28 7.62 -11.11 1.50
N LYS A 29 6.99 -12.21 1.08
CA LYS A 29 7.66 -13.29 0.37
C LYS A 29 8.08 -12.86 -1.03
N LYS A 30 7.23 -12.16 -1.78
CA LYS A 30 7.62 -11.57 -3.08
C LYS A 30 8.84 -10.65 -2.91
N ARG A 31 8.88 -9.87 -1.82
CA ARG A 31 10.00 -9.00 -1.45
C ARG A 31 11.29 -9.76 -1.07
N LEU A 32 11.17 -10.93 -0.42
CA LEU A 32 12.31 -11.68 0.12
C LEU A 32 12.85 -12.79 -0.79
N PHE A 33 12.03 -13.40 -1.66
CA PHE A 33 12.39 -14.60 -2.44
C PHE A 33 12.76 -14.34 -3.88
N LEU A 34 12.35 -13.21 -4.44
CA LEU A 34 12.90 -12.78 -5.71
C LEU A 34 14.22 -12.10 -5.35
N ASN A 35 15.37 -12.67 -5.77
CA ASN A 35 16.63 -11.94 -5.95
C ASN A 35 16.41 -10.90 -7.07
N TYR A 36 15.47 -10.01 -6.83
CA TYR A 36 14.93 -9.00 -7.70
C TYR A 36 15.70 -7.75 -7.37
N ASP A 37 16.30 -7.14 -8.37
CA ASP A 37 17.08 -5.92 -8.22
C ASP A 37 16.23 -4.86 -7.49
N PRO A 38 16.53 -4.54 -6.22
CA PRO A 38 15.74 -3.58 -5.45
C PRO A 38 15.79 -2.18 -6.09
N ASP A 39 16.78 -1.91 -6.94
CA ASP A 39 16.98 -0.61 -7.55
C ASP A 39 15.97 -0.28 -8.66
N THR A 40 15.30 -1.26 -9.28
CA THR A 40 14.37 -0.99 -10.40
C THR A 40 12.91 -0.84 -10.00
N HIS A 41 12.49 -1.41 -8.87
CA HIS A 41 11.06 -1.55 -8.51
C HIS A 41 10.53 -0.43 -7.61
N PHE A 42 11.42 0.23 -6.87
CA PHE A 42 11.05 1.37 -6.03
C PHE A 42 11.37 2.72 -6.67
N ILE A 43 11.80 2.73 -7.94
CA ILE A 43 12.06 3.97 -8.69
C ILE A 43 10.83 4.88 -8.58
N ASP A 44 9.63 4.34 -8.76
CA ASP A 44 8.41 5.15 -8.69
C ASP A 44 8.18 5.76 -7.30
N LEU A 45 8.26 4.96 -6.23
CA LEU A 45 8.10 5.48 -4.87
C LEU A 45 9.19 6.50 -4.52
N GLN A 46 10.43 6.21 -4.89
CA GLN A 46 11.56 7.09 -4.65
C GLN A 46 11.41 8.41 -5.43
N VAL A 47 10.94 8.38 -6.69
CA VAL A 47 10.60 9.58 -7.48
C VAL A 47 9.60 10.48 -6.72
N TYR A 48 8.60 9.89 -6.06
CA TYR A 48 7.64 10.67 -5.27
C TYR A 48 8.23 11.22 -3.97
N ILE A 49 9.06 10.45 -3.26
CA ILE A 49 9.72 10.88 -2.02
C ILE A 49 10.76 11.97 -2.32
N ASP A 50 11.57 11.80 -3.35
CA ASP A 50 12.53 12.79 -3.86
C ASP A 50 11.82 14.11 -4.20
N ALA A 51 10.72 14.04 -4.94
CA ALA A 51 9.93 15.22 -5.28
C ALA A 51 9.32 15.88 -4.04
N ALA A 52 8.88 15.10 -3.05
CA ALA A 52 8.35 15.61 -1.80
C ALA A 52 9.43 16.30 -0.96
N GLU A 53 10.64 15.74 -0.89
CA GLU A 53 11.79 16.35 -0.22
C GLU A 53 12.15 17.68 -0.88
N ARG A 54 12.23 17.72 -2.21
CA ARG A 54 12.53 18.95 -2.96
C ARG A 54 11.48 20.02 -2.71
N LEU A 55 10.20 19.66 -2.76
CA LEU A 55 9.11 20.57 -2.43
C LEU A 55 9.23 21.11 -1.01
N PHE A 56 9.53 20.22 -0.04
CA PHE A 56 9.69 20.57 1.37
C PHE A 56 10.87 21.53 1.59
N LEU A 57 11.96 21.34 0.86
CA LEU A 57 13.15 22.21 0.86
C LEU A 57 13.01 23.46 -0.02
N ASN A 58 11.81 23.72 -0.57
CA ASN A 58 11.53 24.83 -1.49
C ASN A 58 12.47 24.84 -2.73
N LYS A 59 12.87 23.66 -3.19
CA LYS A 59 13.58 23.44 -4.45
C LYS A 59 12.59 23.23 -5.60
N GLY A 60 13.02 23.47 -6.84
CA GLY A 60 12.19 23.27 -8.03
C GLY A 60 11.93 21.78 -8.30
N LEU A 61 10.65 21.38 -8.40
CA LEU A 61 10.24 19.97 -8.61
C LEU A 61 10.78 19.34 -9.90
N TYR A 62 10.88 20.13 -10.96
CA TYR A 62 11.16 19.65 -12.32
C TYR A 62 12.59 19.92 -12.78
N ASN A 63 13.44 20.50 -11.93
CA ASN A 63 14.83 20.75 -12.29
C ASN A 63 15.59 19.42 -12.27
N HIS A 64 16.47 19.18 -13.23
CA HIS A 64 17.36 18.04 -13.17
C HIS A 64 18.51 18.36 -12.20
N GLU A 65 18.67 17.55 -11.16
CA GLU A 65 19.76 17.66 -10.17
C GLU A 65 20.42 16.29 -10.04
N GLU A 66 21.76 16.25 -9.99
CA GLU A 66 22.49 15.01 -9.75
C GLU A 66 22.08 14.40 -8.41
N GLY A 67 21.84 13.08 -8.39
CA GLY A 67 21.39 12.36 -7.19
C GLY A 67 19.88 12.26 -7.01
N TYR A 68 19.07 12.85 -7.91
CA TYR A 68 17.61 12.76 -7.86
C TYR A 68 17.02 12.13 -9.13
N LEU A 69 15.97 11.33 -8.97
CA LEU A 69 15.23 10.79 -10.10
C LEU A 69 14.35 11.86 -10.78
N PRO A 70 14.17 11.82 -12.11
CA PRO A 70 13.36 12.80 -12.83
C PRO A 70 11.87 12.67 -12.46
N TYR A 71 11.28 13.76 -11.98
CA TYR A 71 9.86 13.81 -11.61
C TYR A 71 9.00 14.29 -12.80
N THR A 72 8.00 13.49 -13.20
CA THR A 72 7.13 13.79 -14.36
C THR A 72 5.65 13.87 -14.01
N TYR A 73 5.30 13.77 -12.73
CA TYR A 73 3.91 13.73 -12.26
C TYR A 73 3.37 15.14 -11.92
N PRO A 74 2.03 15.30 -11.76
CA PRO A 74 1.44 16.56 -11.33
C PRO A 74 1.95 17.00 -9.95
N PRO A 75 2.19 18.30 -9.70
CA PRO A 75 2.79 18.78 -8.44
C PRO A 75 2.01 18.35 -7.20
N ILE A 76 0.68 18.23 -7.30
CA ILE A 76 -0.17 17.82 -6.18
C ILE A 76 0.19 16.42 -5.65
N ALA A 77 0.74 15.55 -6.50
CA ALA A 77 1.10 14.20 -6.09
C ALA A 77 2.21 14.22 -5.02
N SER A 78 3.25 15.05 -5.16
CA SER A 78 4.36 15.08 -4.20
C SER A 78 3.96 15.56 -2.80
N PHE A 79 2.92 16.40 -2.67
CA PHE A 79 2.39 16.81 -1.36
C PHE A 79 1.92 15.61 -0.51
N PHE A 80 1.36 14.57 -1.13
CA PHE A 80 0.92 13.38 -0.41
C PHE A 80 2.09 12.54 0.12
N PHE A 81 3.29 12.73 -0.42
CA PHE A 81 4.48 12.00 -0.03
C PHE A 81 5.38 12.75 0.97
N ILE A 82 5.05 13.99 1.34
CA ILE A 82 5.77 14.75 2.38
C ILE A 82 5.91 13.97 3.70
N PRO A 83 4.90 13.24 4.20
CA PRO A 83 5.08 12.47 5.43
C PRO A 83 6.14 11.35 5.33
N PHE A 84 6.43 10.87 4.12
CA PHE A 84 7.37 9.77 3.89
C PHE A 84 8.84 10.20 3.84
N ILE A 85 9.14 11.50 3.75
CA ILE A 85 10.52 12.00 3.74
C ILE A 85 11.28 11.70 5.04
N PHE A 86 10.55 11.43 6.12
CA PHE A 86 11.12 11.12 7.45
C PHE A 86 11.21 9.61 7.73
N ILE A 87 10.93 8.78 6.73
CA ILE A 87 10.82 7.33 6.88
C ILE A 87 11.81 6.69 5.89
N GLU A 88 12.51 5.63 6.32
CA GLU A 88 13.36 4.87 5.42
C GLU A 88 12.54 4.27 4.26
N SER A 89 13.09 4.26 3.04
CA SER A 89 12.36 3.89 1.82
C SER A 89 11.70 2.50 1.91
N GLU A 90 12.33 1.57 2.64
CA GLU A 90 11.77 0.24 2.91
C GLU A 90 10.44 0.28 3.67
N TRP A 91 10.38 1.08 4.73
CA TRP A 91 9.19 1.24 5.55
C TRP A 91 8.14 2.07 4.82
N ALA A 92 8.56 3.06 4.02
CA ALA A 92 7.67 3.81 3.13
C ALA A 92 6.97 2.87 2.14
N ALA A 93 7.71 1.93 1.53
CA ALA A 93 7.16 0.94 0.61
C ALA A 93 6.15 0.01 1.29
N VAL A 94 6.46 -0.48 2.49
CA VAL A 94 5.52 -1.31 3.27
C VAL A 94 4.24 -0.53 3.59
N LEU A 95 4.37 0.71 4.05
CA LEU A 95 3.23 1.57 4.38
C LEU A 95 2.37 1.87 3.15
N MET A 96 2.99 2.22 2.02
CA MET A 96 2.29 2.45 0.76
C MET A 96 1.56 1.21 0.27
N THR A 97 2.20 0.04 0.35
CA THR A 97 1.56 -1.23 0.01
C THR A 97 0.34 -1.49 0.90
N MET A 98 0.48 -1.33 2.22
CA MET A 98 -0.64 -1.50 3.15
C MET A 98 -1.77 -0.52 2.87
N PHE A 99 -1.45 0.74 2.56
CA PHE A 99 -2.43 1.76 2.22
C PHE A 99 -3.17 1.40 0.92
N SER A 100 -2.46 1.02 -0.14
CA SER A 100 -3.03 0.57 -1.41
C SER A 100 -3.95 -0.64 -1.22
N LEU A 101 -3.56 -1.61 -0.40
CA LEU A 101 -4.40 -2.78 -0.09
C LEU A 101 -5.70 -2.38 0.62
N ILE A 102 -5.64 -1.47 1.60
CA ILE A 102 -6.83 -0.97 2.30
C ILE A 102 -7.75 -0.24 1.32
N LEU A 103 -7.20 0.62 0.46
CA LEU A 103 -7.97 1.33 -0.57
C LEU A 103 -8.61 0.37 -1.56
N MET A 104 -7.89 -0.64 -2.03
CA MET A 104 -8.41 -1.66 -2.94
C MET A 104 -9.59 -2.40 -2.31
N VAL A 105 -9.45 -2.91 -1.08
CA VAL A 105 -10.55 -3.56 -0.34
C VAL A 105 -11.73 -2.61 -0.19
N ARG A 106 -11.47 -1.32 0.07
CA ARG A 106 -12.52 -0.30 0.19
C ARG A 106 -13.24 -0.07 -1.14
N VAL A 107 -12.52 0.02 -2.26
CA VAL A 107 -13.09 0.18 -3.60
C VAL A 107 -13.98 -1.03 -3.94
N VAL A 108 -13.48 -2.25 -3.75
CA VAL A 108 -14.27 -3.47 -3.96
C VAL A 108 -15.54 -3.48 -3.09
N TYR A 109 -15.42 -3.12 -1.82
CA TYR A 109 -16.58 -2.98 -0.93
C TYR A 109 -17.60 -1.98 -1.45
N LEU A 110 -17.17 -0.80 -1.89
CA LEU A 110 -18.05 0.25 -2.39
C LEU A 110 -18.76 -0.19 -3.68
N LEU A 111 -18.03 -0.79 -4.62
CA LEU A 111 -18.58 -1.30 -5.88
C LEU A 111 -19.64 -2.38 -5.65
N LEU A 112 -19.35 -3.37 -4.81
CA LEU A 112 -20.34 -4.41 -4.48
C LEU A 112 -21.53 -3.84 -3.71
N SER A 113 -21.30 -2.85 -2.83
CA SER A 113 -22.38 -2.21 -2.07
C SER A 113 -23.37 -1.48 -2.98
N ILE A 114 -22.92 -0.90 -4.10
CA ILE A 114 -23.79 -0.24 -5.09
C ILE A 114 -24.76 -1.23 -5.73
N ILE A 115 -24.32 -2.46 -6.02
CA ILE A 115 -25.14 -3.54 -6.58
C ILE A 115 -25.84 -4.39 -5.51
N GLY A 116 -25.84 -3.95 -4.24
CA GLY A 116 -26.54 -4.60 -3.15
C GLY A 116 -25.82 -5.80 -2.50
N PHE A 117 -24.59 -6.12 -2.93
CA PHE A 117 -23.81 -7.21 -2.37
C PHE A 117 -22.92 -6.72 -1.22
N LYS A 118 -23.06 -7.33 -0.04
CA LYS A 118 -22.27 -7.01 1.16
C LYS A 118 -21.56 -8.23 1.77
N ASP A 119 -21.40 -9.31 0.98
CA ASP A 119 -20.69 -10.49 1.44
C ASP A 119 -19.18 -10.20 1.52
N LEU A 120 -18.67 -10.16 2.77
CA LEU A 120 -17.26 -9.95 3.05
C LEU A 120 -16.38 -11.00 2.37
N ARG A 121 -16.83 -12.26 2.23
CA ARG A 121 -16.03 -13.31 1.58
C ARG A 121 -15.74 -12.98 0.14
N LEU A 122 -16.76 -12.49 -0.58
CA LEU A 122 -16.63 -12.06 -1.95
C LEU A 122 -15.72 -10.83 -2.06
N ILE A 123 -15.85 -9.86 -1.14
CA ILE A 123 -14.96 -8.68 -1.09
C ILE A 123 -13.51 -9.10 -0.94
N PHE A 124 -13.20 -9.96 0.03
CA PHE A 124 -11.83 -10.43 0.27
C PHE A 124 -11.30 -11.28 -0.87
N LEU A 125 -12.12 -12.18 -1.42
CA LEU A 125 -11.74 -12.99 -2.58
C LEU A 125 -11.39 -12.10 -3.79
N LEU A 126 -12.25 -11.15 -4.14
CA LEU A 126 -12.01 -10.24 -5.27
C LEU A 126 -10.80 -9.34 -5.02
N SER A 127 -10.62 -8.84 -3.80
CA SER A 127 -9.45 -8.03 -3.43
C SER A 127 -8.15 -8.83 -3.57
N PHE A 128 -8.16 -10.12 -3.19
CA PHE A 128 -7.01 -10.99 -3.35
C PHE A 128 -6.74 -11.37 -4.80
N LEU A 129 -7.78 -11.64 -5.58
CA LEU A 129 -7.63 -11.85 -7.02
C LEU A 129 -7.04 -10.60 -7.70
N MET A 130 -7.48 -9.40 -7.31
CA MET A 130 -6.88 -8.15 -7.79
C MET A 130 -5.40 -8.05 -7.42
N LEU A 131 -5.01 -8.38 -6.18
CA LEU A 131 -3.60 -8.40 -5.77
C LEU A 131 -2.76 -9.42 -6.57
N LEU A 132 -3.33 -10.57 -6.91
CA LEU A 132 -2.64 -11.57 -7.73
C LEU A 132 -2.47 -11.13 -9.19
N LEU A 133 -3.41 -10.31 -9.68
CA LEU A 133 -3.41 -9.77 -11.04
C LEU A 133 -2.66 -8.44 -11.16
N GLU A 134 -2.34 -7.79 -10.04
CA GLU A 134 -1.45 -6.64 -10.02
C GLU A 134 -0.12 -7.07 -10.64
N PRO A 135 0.29 -6.45 -11.78
CA PRO A 135 1.59 -6.75 -12.34
C PRO A 135 2.62 -6.43 -11.27
N VAL A 136 3.47 -7.41 -10.96
CA VAL A 136 4.68 -7.17 -10.16
C VAL A 136 5.63 -6.44 -11.10
N THR A 137 5.37 -5.14 -11.28
CA THR A 137 6.21 -4.23 -12.05
C THR A 137 7.45 -3.92 -11.31
#